data_AF-A0A1G2SLK9-F1
#
_entry.id   AF-A0A1G2SLK9-F1
#
_cell.length_a   1.000
_cell.length_b   1.000
_cell.length_c   1.000
_cell.angle_alpha   90.00
_cell.angle_beta   90.00
_cell.angle_gamma   90.00
#
_symmetry.space_group_name_H-M   'P 1'
#
loop_
_entity.id
_entity.type
_entity.pdbx_description
1 polymer ?
#
loop_
_entity_poly.entity_id
_entity_poly.type
_entity_poly.pdbx_seq_one_letter_code
_entity_poly.pdbx_strand_id
1 'polypeptide(L)'
;MAFNKEPSQQQTPGELKITEYANRVTAGEPLDSILDGLPPGMRQVVEARVNAQGEDPTEKPAESQPDHALRLPPQYAGLPSEIVEDLWIIPVYVDPEKTQSELKKKEAVLNALRHKERAGAVSEENEALKWADDTARISEIREQIGIPTPEQGITSFEQLGAIESMSVEEFAVYLAAEAKKQGKELAGKTAYEALTARPECRELRISSAFGNSDALMEVFHKNGEAIRKFKEDTASKVTAVDGVEYVPGAWDHYKIQYEQREREETHKGYITINKDQILTEFTPDVRHEIVKKLRDGGYRGQVKFPVLGSRALLSYDNIVLHGNELADVDRGIEIVQNVLNEVRLNHEAPRRGVDAAGVDGKKTSYTDRIAQLVTQASKDPSIDLETEIKRLKEPEHARE
;
A
#
# COMPACT_ATOMS: atom_id res chain seq x y z
N MET A 1 35.72 -39.28 -15.65
CA MET A 1 34.73 -38.38 -16.25
C MET A 1 33.41 -39.12 -16.31
N ALA A 2 32.49 -38.82 -15.40
CA ALA A 2 31.14 -39.37 -15.41
C ALA A 2 30.17 -38.17 -15.42
N PHE A 3 29.51 -37.95 -16.55
CA PHE A 3 28.44 -36.97 -16.69
C PHE A 3 27.16 -37.58 -16.10
N ASN A 4 26.72 -37.04 -14.96
CA ASN A 4 25.36 -37.27 -14.48
C ASN A 4 24.39 -36.50 -15.38
N LYS A 5 23.53 -37.21 -16.10
CA LYS A 5 22.34 -36.65 -16.75
C LYS A 5 21.30 -36.31 -15.69
N GLU A 6 20.84 -35.07 -15.70
CA GLU A 6 19.69 -34.62 -14.92
C GLU A 6 18.40 -35.35 -15.36
N PRO A 7 17.45 -35.61 -14.44
CA PRO A 7 16.18 -36.24 -14.77
C PRO A 7 15.27 -35.27 -15.53
N SER A 8 14.87 -35.66 -16.74
CA SER A 8 13.86 -34.96 -17.54
C SER A 8 12.55 -34.85 -16.76
N GLN A 9 12.08 -33.62 -16.52
CA GLN A 9 10.76 -33.34 -15.97
C GLN A 9 9.70 -34.03 -16.85
N GLN A 10 9.03 -35.05 -16.31
CA GLN A 10 7.92 -35.71 -16.99
C GLN A 10 6.74 -34.74 -17.05
N GLN A 11 6.34 -34.37 -18.27
CA GLN A 11 5.13 -33.58 -18.51
C GLN A 11 3.92 -34.31 -17.94
N THR A 12 3.01 -33.55 -17.33
CA THR A 12 1.77 -34.09 -16.81
C THR A 12 0.86 -34.56 -17.97
N PRO A 13 -0.07 -35.51 -17.74
CA PRO A 13 -1.01 -35.94 -18.77
C PRO A 13 -1.85 -34.79 -19.37
N GLY A 14 -2.08 -33.72 -18.61
CA GLY A 14 -2.75 -32.52 -19.09
C GLY A 14 -1.91 -31.69 -20.06
N GLU A 15 -0.62 -31.52 -19.79
CA GLU A 15 0.30 -30.77 -20.65
C GLU A 15 0.57 -31.47 -21.98
N LEU A 16 0.60 -32.81 -21.97
CA LEU A 16 0.70 -33.62 -23.18
C LEU A 16 -0.50 -33.39 -24.09
N LYS A 17 -1.72 -33.38 -23.52
CA LYS A 17 -2.95 -33.09 -24.28
C LYS A 17 -2.97 -31.66 -24.83
N ILE A 18 -2.57 -30.67 -24.04
CA ILE A 18 -2.49 -29.27 -24.49
C ILE A 18 -1.50 -29.13 -25.66
N THR A 19 -0.37 -29.83 -25.59
CA THR A 19 0.64 -29.84 -26.66
C THR A 19 0.13 -30.57 -27.91
N GLU A 20 -0.58 -31.69 -27.74
CA GLU A 20 -1.24 -32.40 -28.84
C GLU A 20 -2.25 -31.51 -29.57
N TYR A 21 -3.13 -30.82 -28.83
CA TYR A 21 -4.11 -29.91 -29.42
C TYR A 21 -3.46 -28.72 -30.14
N ALA A 22 -2.43 -28.10 -29.55
CA ALA A 22 -1.69 -27.03 -30.21
C ALA A 22 -1.07 -27.52 -31.54
N ASN A 23 -0.42 -28.69 -31.54
CA ASN A 23 0.20 -29.26 -32.74
C ASN A 23 -0.82 -29.59 -33.83
N ARG A 24 -2.03 -30.03 -33.48
CA ARG A 24 -3.11 -30.30 -34.45
C ARG A 24 -3.59 -29.01 -35.12
N VAL A 25 -3.68 -27.91 -34.37
CA VAL A 25 -3.97 -26.59 -34.93
C VAL A 25 -2.84 -26.15 -35.88
N THR A 26 -1.57 -26.33 -35.50
CA THR A 26 -0.42 -26.01 -36.36
C THR A 26 -0.37 -26.90 -37.61
N ALA A 27 -0.91 -28.13 -37.54
CA ALA A 27 -1.04 -29.05 -38.67
C ALA A 27 -2.20 -28.73 -39.62
N GLY A 28 -2.96 -27.64 -39.37
CA GLY A 28 -3.99 -27.12 -40.27
C GLY A 28 -5.42 -27.57 -39.95
N GLU A 29 -5.67 -28.21 -38.80
CA GLU A 29 -7.03 -28.45 -38.34
C GLU A 29 -7.68 -27.15 -37.82
N PRO A 30 -8.98 -26.91 -38.11
CA PRO A 30 -9.65 -25.68 -37.68
C PRO A 30 -9.77 -25.61 -36.15
N LEU A 31 -9.33 -24.49 -35.57
CA LEU A 31 -9.26 -24.25 -34.13
C LEU A 31 -10.61 -24.50 -33.44
N ASP A 32 -11.72 -24.05 -34.03
CA ASP A 32 -13.06 -24.24 -33.48
C ASP A 32 -13.46 -25.72 -33.37
N SER A 33 -12.96 -26.58 -34.28
CA SER A 33 -13.21 -28.02 -34.23
C SER A 33 -12.39 -28.73 -33.14
N ILE A 34 -11.28 -28.14 -32.71
CA ILE A 34 -10.41 -28.67 -31.65
C ILE A 34 -10.86 -28.19 -30.27
N LEU A 35 -11.39 -26.97 -30.20
CA LEU A 35 -11.89 -26.36 -28.97
C LEU A 35 -13.28 -26.86 -28.57
N ASP A 36 -14.05 -27.44 -29.51
CA ASP A 36 -15.37 -27.97 -29.20
C ASP A 36 -15.28 -29.15 -28.20
N GLY A 37 -16.10 -29.09 -27.13
CA GLY A 37 -16.05 -30.05 -26.02
C GLY A 37 -14.94 -29.87 -24.98
N LEU A 38 -14.00 -28.91 -25.13
CA LEU A 38 -12.99 -28.62 -24.08
C LEU A 38 -13.53 -27.71 -22.95
N PRO A 39 -13.14 -27.95 -21.68
CA PRO A 39 -13.45 -27.04 -20.57
C PRO A 39 -12.84 -25.63 -20.79
N PRO A 40 -13.49 -24.55 -20.30
CA PRO A 40 -13.03 -23.17 -20.52
C PRO A 40 -11.56 -22.92 -20.16
N GLY A 41 -11.07 -23.51 -19.06
CA GLY A 41 -9.68 -23.36 -18.64
C GLY A 41 -8.67 -24.02 -19.59
N MET A 42 -9.04 -25.11 -20.28
CA MET A 42 -8.15 -25.74 -21.28
C MET A 42 -8.16 -24.98 -22.60
N ARG A 43 -9.31 -24.40 -23.00
CA ARG A 43 -9.41 -23.59 -24.23
C ARG A 43 -8.45 -22.41 -24.19
N GLN A 44 -8.45 -21.65 -23.10
CA GLN A 44 -7.55 -20.51 -22.92
C GLN A 44 -6.07 -20.87 -23.04
N VAL A 45 -5.68 -22.03 -22.50
CA VAL A 45 -4.27 -22.47 -22.53
C VAL A 45 -3.86 -22.98 -23.92
N VAL A 46 -4.76 -23.66 -24.64
CA VAL A 46 -4.50 -24.09 -26.03
C VAL A 46 -4.42 -22.88 -26.97
N GLU A 47 -5.35 -21.93 -26.85
CA GLU A 47 -5.35 -20.67 -27.62
C GLU A 47 -4.08 -19.85 -27.39
N ALA A 48 -3.67 -19.68 -26.12
CA ALA A 48 -2.45 -18.96 -25.78
C ALA A 48 -1.20 -19.62 -26.39
N ARG A 49 -1.17 -20.96 -26.46
CA ARG A 49 -0.04 -21.72 -26.98
C ARG A 49 0.03 -21.71 -28.50
N VAL A 50 -1.12 -21.74 -29.18
CA VAL A 50 -1.22 -21.54 -30.64
C VAL A 50 -0.77 -20.14 -31.03
N ASN A 51 -1.23 -19.11 -30.30
CA ASN A 51 -0.85 -17.72 -30.56
C ASN A 51 0.66 -17.49 -30.32
N ALA A 52 1.25 -18.13 -29.32
CA ALA A 52 2.68 -18.04 -29.04
C ALA A 52 3.57 -18.72 -30.11
N GLN A 53 3.02 -19.63 -30.92
CA GLN A 53 3.76 -20.33 -31.99
C GLN A 53 3.63 -19.65 -33.37
N GLY A 54 2.80 -18.61 -33.51
CA GLY A 54 2.52 -17.91 -34.77
C GLY A 54 3.36 -16.65 -35.04
N GLU A 55 4.30 -16.28 -34.16
CA GLU A 55 5.16 -15.11 -34.34
C GLU A 55 6.54 -15.50 -34.91
N ASP A 56 6.90 -14.88 -36.03
CA ASP A 56 8.17 -14.99 -36.77
C ASP A 56 9.40 -14.69 -35.86
N PRO A 57 10.50 -15.48 -35.86
CA PRO A 57 11.52 -15.44 -34.81
C PRO A 57 12.57 -14.33 -34.96
N THR A 58 12.32 -13.28 -35.75
CA THR A 58 13.25 -12.16 -35.91
C THR A 58 12.70 -10.92 -35.21
N GLU A 59 13.37 -10.54 -34.12
CA GLU A 59 13.12 -9.39 -33.23
C GLU A 59 12.13 -9.61 -32.08
N LYS A 60 12.54 -10.43 -31.09
CA LYS A 60 12.29 -10.12 -29.67
C LYS A 60 13.63 -9.93 -28.94
N PRO A 61 13.77 -8.88 -28.12
CA PRO A 61 14.91 -8.74 -27.23
C PRO A 61 14.90 -9.92 -26.27
N ALA A 62 16.08 -10.49 -26.00
CA ALA A 62 16.24 -11.67 -25.18
C ALA A 62 15.52 -11.53 -23.82
N GLU A 63 14.33 -12.11 -23.71
CA GLU A 63 13.80 -12.57 -22.44
C GLU A 63 14.69 -13.73 -22.00
N SER A 64 15.72 -13.35 -21.25
CA SER A 64 16.51 -14.26 -20.45
C SER A 64 15.54 -15.10 -19.63
N GLN A 65 15.61 -16.43 -19.81
CA GLN A 65 15.11 -17.35 -18.80
C GLN A 65 15.59 -16.84 -17.43
N PRO A 66 14.72 -16.66 -16.43
CA PRO A 66 15.16 -16.17 -15.14
C PRO A 66 16.13 -17.21 -14.58
N ASP A 67 17.39 -16.80 -14.54
CA ASP A 67 18.50 -17.52 -13.98
C ASP A 67 18.05 -18.16 -12.66
N HIS A 68 18.19 -19.47 -12.51
CA HIS A 68 17.86 -20.20 -11.27
C HIS A 68 18.61 -19.62 -10.04
N ALA A 69 19.58 -18.72 -10.26
CA ALA A 69 20.35 -17.96 -9.29
C ALA A 69 19.59 -16.86 -8.52
N LEU A 70 18.39 -16.43 -8.95
CA LEU A 70 17.62 -15.33 -8.33
C LEU A 70 16.33 -15.79 -7.64
N ARG A 71 16.30 -17.03 -7.11
CA ARG A 71 15.15 -17.51 -6.35
C ARG A 71 15.27 -17.18 -4.87
N LEU A 72 14.25 -16.48 -4.36
CA LEU A 72 14.00 -16.35 -2.93
C LEU A 72 13.90 -17.75 -2.30
N PRO A 73 14.61 -18.02 -1.19
CA PRO A 73 14.49 -19.29 -0.50
C PRO A 73 13.02 -19.57 -0.12
N PRO A 74 12.51 -20.80 -0.29
CA PRO A 74 11.09 -21.11 -0.11
C PRO A 74 10.52 -20.73 1.26
N GLN A 75 11.35 -20.78 2.31
CA GLN A 75 10.96 -20.41 3.68
C GLN A 75 10.62 -18.92 3.85
N TYR A 76 10.99 -18.07 2.88
CA TYR A 76 10.71 -16.64 2.88
C TYR A 76 9.63 -16.25 1.85
N ALA A 77 9.07 -17.23 1.13
CA ALA A 77 8.05 -16.99 0.11
C ALA A 77 6.77 -16.39 0.72
N GLY A 78 6.29 -15.30 0.12
CA GLY A 78 5.07 -14.59 0.56
C GLY A 78 5.28 -13.61 1.71
N LEU A 79 6.49 -13.48 2.24
CA LEU A 79 6.82 -12.46 3.24
C LEU A 79 7.18 -11.12 2.57
N PRO A 80 6.85 -9.98 3.19
CA PRO A 80 7.28 -8.67 2.72
C PRO A 80 8.81 -8.56 2.68
N SER A 81 9.34 -7.80 1.73
CA SER A 81 10.77 -7.61 1.52
C SER A 81 11.51 -7.16 2.78
N GLU A 82 10.88 -6.31 3.61
CA GLU A 82 11.40 -5.87 4.91
C GLU A 82 11.62 -7.05 5.87
N ILE A 83 10.65 -7.97 5.95
CA ILE A 83 10.73 -9.15 6.81
C ILE A 83 11.77 -10.15 6.28
N VAL A 84 11.87 -10.28 4.96
CA VAL A 84 12.88 -11.13 4.31
C VAL A 84 14.29 -10.60 4.56
N GLU A 85 14.49 -9.28 4.53
CA GLU A 85 15.79 -8.64 4.75
C GLU A 85 16.32 -8.92 6.15
N ASP A 86 15.46 -8.86 7.16
CA ASP A 86 15.80 -9.12 8.56
C ASP A 86 16.08 -10.60 8.85
N LEU A 87 15.28 -11.51 8.27
CA LEU A 87 15.37 -12.94 8.57
C LEU A 87 16.41 -13.69 7.72
N TRP A 88 16.76 -13.18 6.54
CA TRP A 88 17.68 -13.85 5.63
C TRP A 88 19.14 -13.48 5.93
N ILE A 89 19.74 -14.13 6.92
CA ILE A 89 21.14 -13.92 7.30
C ILE A 89 22.06 -14.76 6.40
N ILE A 90 22.98 -14.12 5.68
CA ILE A 90 24.03 -14.81 4.91
C ILE A 90 25.20 -15.13 5.85
N PRO A 91 25.58 -16.40 6.05
CA PRO A 91 26.76 -16.74 6.83
C PRO A 91 28.03 -16.27 6.12
N VAL A 92 29.04 -15.86 6.89
CA VAL A 92 30.35 -15.50 6.35
C VAL A 92 31.08 -16.77 5.94
N TYR A 93 31.42 -16.89 4.64
CA TYR A 93 32.17 -18.02 4.12
C TYR A 93 33.68 -17.76 4.23
N VAL A 94 34.46 -18.84 4.33
CA VAL A 94 35.93 -18.79 4.27
C VAL A 94 36.41 -18.16 2.95
N ASP A 95 35.61 -18.32 1.89
CA ASP A 95 35.80 -17.66 0.61
C ASP A 95 35.09 -16.29 0.60
N PRO A 96 35.85 -15.17 0.52
CA PRO A 96 35.27 -13.83 0.52
C PRO A 96 34.49 -13.53 -0.77
N GLU A 97 34.84 -14.13 -1.91
CA GLU A 97 34.11 -13.93 -3.17
C GLU A 97 32.73 -14.58 -3.11
N LYS A 98 32.64 -15.76 -2.47
CA LYS A 98 31.35 -16.44 -2.22
C LYS A 98 30.45 -15.63 -1.29
N THR A 99 31.01 -15.02 -0.25
CA THR A 99 30.25 -14.15 0.67
C THR A 99 29.69 -12.94 -0.09
N GLN A 100 30.49 -12.27 -0.93
CA GLN A 100 30.01 -11.15 -1.73
C GLN A 100 28.97 -11.57 -2.79
N SER A 101 29.13 -12.74 -3.40
CA SER A 101 28.17 -13.27 -4.38
C SER A 101 26.81 -13.50 -3.74
N GLU A 102 26.75 -14.11 -2.56
CA GLU A 102 25.51 -14.38 -1.84
C GLU A 102 24.85 -13.10 -1.30
N LEU A 103 25.63 -12.11 -0.86
CA LEU A 103 25.12 -10.78 -0.51
C LEU A 103 24.49 -10.06 -1.71
N LYS A 104 25.17 -10.07 -2.86
CA LYS A 104 24.63 -9.48 -4.10
C LYS A 104 23.36 -10.18 -4.57
N LYS A 105 23.28 -11.51 -4.43
CA LYS A 105 22.05 -12.27 -4.73
C LYS A 105 20.92 -11.88 -3.79
N LYS A 106 21.17 -11.82 -2.47
CA LYS A 106 20.16 -11.36 -1.50
C LYS A 106 19.64 -9.96 -1.86
N GLU A 107 20.55 -9.03 -2.17
CA GLU A 107 20.18 -7.65 -2.54
C GLU A 107 19.37 -7.61 -3.85
N ALA A 108 19.75 -8.38 -4.87
CA ALA A 108 19.01 -8.47 -6.12
C ALA A 108 17.60 -9.05 -5.93
N VAL A 109 17.44 -10.09 -5.09
CA VAL A 109 16.14 -10.69 -4.77
C VAL A 109 15.27 -9.74 -3.94
N LEU A 110 15.85 -9.03 -2.96
CA LEU A 110 15.14 -8.02 -2.18
C LEU A 110 14.69 -6.84 -3.05
N ASN A 111 15.53 -6.39 -3.98
CA ASN A 111 15.15 -5.33 -4.92
C ASN A 111 14.05 -5.79 -5.88
N ALA A 112 14.09 -7.04 -6.36
CA ALA A 112 13.01 -7.60 -7.17
C ALA A 112 11.69 -7.74 -6.39
N LEU A 113 11.74 -8.13 -5.11
CA LEU A 113 10.58 -8.17 -4.21
C LEU A 113 10.02 -6.76 -3.96
N ARG A 114 10.86 -5.78 -3.60
CA ARG A 114 10.47 -4.39 -3.43
C ARG A 114 9.86 -3.82 -4.70
N HIS A 115 10.42 -4.15 -5.86
CA HIS A 115 9.87 -3.75 -7.15
C HIS A 115 8.52 -4.41 -7.42
N LYS A 116 8.35 -5.69 -7.08
CA LYS A 116 7.07 -6.41 -7.18
C LYS A 116 6.02 -5.88 -6.20
N GLU A 117 6.41 -5.48 -5.00
CA GLU A 117 5.53 -4.85 -4.00
C GLU A 117 5.09 -3.46 -4.43
N ARG A 118 6.02 -2.66 -4.97
CA ARG A 118 5.71 -1.36 -5.59
C ARG A 118 4.80 -1.54 -6.81
N ALA A 119 5.05 -2.56 -7.64
CA ALA A 119 4.19 -2.90 -8.76
C ALA A 119 2.82 -3.45 -8.29
N GLY A 120 2.76 -4.17 -7.17
CA GLY A 120 1.53 -4.67 -6.55
C GLY A 120 0.66 -3.56 -5.95
N ALA A 121 1.26 -2.55 -5.33
CA ALA A 121 0.54 -1.34 -4.88
C ALA A 121 -0.02 -0.52 -6.06
N VAL A 122 0.68 -0.53 -7.20
CA VAL A 122 0.18 0.02 -8.48
C VAL A 122 -0.88 -0.89 -9.11
N SER A 123 -0.80 -2.21 -8.89
CA SER A 123 -1.77 -3.21 -9.39
C SER A 123 -3.09 -3.18 -8.62
N GLU A 124 -3.10 -3.04 -7.30
CA GLU A 124 -4.33 -2.87 -6.52
C GLU A 124 -5.07 -1.57 -6.93
N GLU A 125 -4.34 -0.49 -7.21
CA GLU A 125 -4.93 0.78 -7.68
C GLU A 125 -5.36 0.70 -9.15
N ASN A 126 -4.60 0.03 -10.03
CA ASN A 126 -4.98 -0.21 -11.43
C ASN A 126 -6.13 -1.21 -11.57
N GLU A 127 -6.22 -2.21 -10.70
CA GLU A 127 -7.35 -3.13 -10.60
C GLU A 127 -8.57 -2.42 -10.01
N ALA A 128 -8.40 -1.54 -9.02
CA ALA A 128 -9.48 -0.67 -8.56
C ALA A 128 -9.94 0.28 -9.67
N LEU A 129 -9.02 0.89 -10.45
CA LEU A 129 -9.34 1.75 -11.60
C LEU A 129 -10.04 0.99 -12.73
N LYS A 130 -9.59 -0.22 -13.05
CA LYS A 130 -10.21 -1.10 -14.05
C LYS A 130 -11.58 -1.60 -13.58
N TRP A 131 -11.71 -1.96 -12.30
CA TRP A 131 -12.98 -2.28 -11.68
C TRP A 131 -13.91 -1.07 -11.64
N ALA A 132 -13.38 0.15 -11.48
CA ALA A 132 -14.14 1.41 -11.61
C ALA A 132 -14.71 1.57 -13.01
N ASP A 133 -13.90 1.30 -14.03
CA ASP A 133 -14.28 1.42 -15.44
C ASP A 133 -15.33 0.36 -15.81
N ASP A 134 -15.15 -0.87 -15.33
CA ASP A 134 -16.14 -1.95 -15.48
C ASP A 134 -17.44 -1.64 -14.72
N THR A 135 -17.36 -1.04 -13.53
CA THR A 135 -18.54 -0.66 -12.72
C THR A 135 -19.28 0.54 -13.31
N ALA A 136 -18.57 1.52 -13.86
CA ALA A 136 -19.17 2.65 -14.59
C ALA A 136 -19.92 2.14 -15.83
N ARG A 137 -19.32 1.21 -16.57
CA ARG A 137 -19.98 0.54 -17.70
C ARG A 137 -21.19 -0.28 -17.27
N ILE A 138 -21.14 -0.95 -16.13
CA ILE A 138 -22.29 -1.65 -15.54
C ILE A 138 -23.40 -0.67 -15.14
N SER A 139 -23.08 0.49 -14.56
CA SER A 139 -24.05 1.52 -14.20
C SER A 139 -24.69 2.16 -15.44
N GLU A 140 -23.91 2.44 -16.48
CA GLU A 140 -24.43 2.93 -17.77
C GLU A 140 -25.35 1.88 -18.42
N ILE A 141 -24.97 0.59 -18.38
CA ILE A 141 -25.83 -0.50 -18.84
C ILE A 141 -27.12 -0.59 -18.01
N ARG A 142 -27.04 -0.45 -16.68
CA ARG A 142 -28.20 -0.47 -15.77
C ARG A 142 -29.18 0.66 -16.08
N GLU A 143 -28.69 1.85 -16.34
CA GLU A 143 -29.51 3.00 -16.75
C GLU A 143 -30.20 2.74 -18.11
N GLN A 144 -29.47 2.19 -19.08
CA GLN A 144 -30.03 1.84 -20.39
C GLN A 144 -31.12 0.76 -20.33
N ILE A 145 -31.04 -0.18 -19.38
CA ILE A 145 -32.02 -1.26 -19.18
C ILE A 145 -33.06 -0.94 -18.09
N GLY A 146 -33.08 0.28 -17.55
CA GLY A 146 -34.06 0.73 -16.57
C GLY A 146 -33.98 0.02 -15.22
N ILE A 147 -32.82 -0.53 -14.86
CA ILE A 147 -32.57 -1.07 -13.52
C ILE A 147 -32.21 0.11 -12.61
N PRO A 148 -33.00 0.40 -11.55
CA PRO A 148 -32.68 1.47 -10.63
C PRO A 148 -31.34 1.20 -9.94
N THR A 149 -30.49 2.22 -9.90
CA THR A 149 -29.25 2.23 -9.10
C THR A 149 -29.61 1.93 -7.65
N PRO A 150 -28.81 1.14 -6.89
CA PRO A 150 -29.09 0.91 -5.48
C PRO A 150 -29.07 2.27 -4.76
N GLU A 151 -30.25 2.79 -4.46
CA GLU A 151 -30.38 3.99 -3.66
C GLU A 151 -29.78 3.67 -2.29
N GLN A 152 -28.65 4.33 -2.02
CA GLN A 152 -28.18 4.78 -0.71
C GLN A 152 -28.65 3.91 0.45
N GLY A 153 -27.75 3.05 0.94
CA GLY A 153 -27.87 2.53 2.30
C GLY A 153 -27.94 3.71 3.25
N ILE A 154 -29.15 4.06 3.66
CA ILE A 154 -29.45 5.20 4.53
C ILE A 154 -28.80 4.97 5.89
N THR A 155 -27.65 5.60 6.14
CA THR A 155 -27.37 6.20 7.44
C THR A 155 -28.01 7.59 7.42
N SER A 156 -28.85 7.91 8.40
CA SER A 156 -29.54 9.20 8.43
C SER A 156 -28.51 10.34 8.52
N PHE A 157 -28.80 11.50 7.94
CA PHE A 157 -27.93 12.70 7.98
C PHE A 157 -27.54 13.15 9.41
N GLU A 158 -28.23 12.69 10.44
CA GLU A 158 -27.86 12.91 11.85
C GLU A 158 -26.69 12.03 12.32
N GLN A 159 -26.48 10.85 11.70
CA GLN A 159 -25.34 9.96 11.99
C GLN A 159 -24.04 10.42 11.30
N LEU A 160 -24.16 11.06 10.14
CA LEU A 160 -23.04 11.64 9.38
C LEU A 160 -22.25 12.66 10.21
N GLY A 161 -22.94 13.65 10.80
CA GLY A 161 -22.30 14.65 11.67
C GLY A 161 -21.74 14.06 12.97
N ALA A 162 -22.32 12.95 13.46
CA ALA A 162 -21.83 12.26 14.65
C ALA A 162 -20.50 11.54 14.38
N ILE A 163 -20.35 10.86 13.24
CA ILE A 163 -19.11 10.14 12.89
C ILE A 163 -17.95 11.10 12.59
N GLU A 164 -18.22 12.21 11.92
CA GLU A 164 -17.21 13.23 11.63
C GLU A 164 -16.65 13.89 12.90
N SER A 165 -17.49 14.07 13.93
CA SER A 165 -17.08 14.71 15.18
C SER A 165 -16.39 13.78 16.18
N MET A 166 -16.44 12.46 15.97
CA MET A 166 -15.78 11.48 16.86
C MET A 166 -14.26 11.69 16.93
N SER A 167 -13.72 11.55 18.14
CA SER A 167 -12.30 11.26 18.33
C SER A 167 -11.89 9.95 17.65
N VAL A 168 -10.59 9.71 17.51
CA VAL A 168 -10.09 8.46 16.91
C VAL A 168 -10.51 7.25 17.76
N GLU A 169 -10.55 7.41 19.08
CA GLU A 169 -10.95 6.38 20.04
C GLU A 169 -12.45 6.07 19.97
N GLU A 170 -13.30 7.08 19.97
CA GLU A 170 -14.76 6.91 19.80
C GLU A 170 -15.06 6.25 18.46
N PHE A 171 -14.36 6.69 17.40
CA PHE A 171 -14.51 6.12 16.08
C PHE A 171 -14.02 4.65 16.01
N ALA A 172 -12.98 4.28 16.76
CA ALA A 172 -12.51 2.89 16.85
C ALA A 172 -13.56 1.98 17.50
N VAL A 173 -14.19 2.42 18.59
CA VAL A 173 -15.28 1.69 19.24
C VAL A 173 -16.47 1.53 18.30
N TYR A 174 -16.85 2.60 17.61
CA TYR A 174 -17.90 2.57 16.60
C TYR A 174 -17.58 1.58 15.47
N LEU A 175 -16.36 1.64 14.92
CA LEU A 175 -15.90 0.79 13.83
C LEU A 175 -15.95 -0.70 14.18
N ALA A 176 -15.53 -1.07 15.40
CA ALA A 176 -15.61 -2.45 15.88
C ALA A 176 -17.05 -2.92 16.08
N ALA A 177 -17.94 -2.05 16.57
CA ALA A 177 -19.35 -2.35 16.74
C ALA A 177 -20.07 -2.56 15.39
N GLU A 178 -19.78 -1.71 14.40
CA GLU A 178 -20.37 -1.82 13.06
C GLU A 178 -19.87 -3.10 12.35
N ALA A 179 -18.59 -3.46 12.50
CA ALA A 179 -18.05 -4.72 11.99
C ALA A 179 -18.81 -5.94 12.52
N LYS A 180 -19.07 -5.96 13.84
CA LYS A 180 -19.86 -7.01 14.50
C LYS A 180 -21.29 -7.06 13.95
N LYS A 181 -21.96 -5.91 13.84
CA LYS A 181 -23.32 -5.80 13.32
C LYS A 181 -23.44 -6.34 11.89
N GLN A 182 -22.40 -6.14 11.08
CA GLN A 182 -22.34 -6.66 9.70
C GLN A 182 -21.81 -8.09 9.60
N GLY A 183 -21.41 -8.71 10.72
CA GLY A 183 -20.82 -10.05 10.73
C GLY A 183 -19.50 -10.13 9.96
N LYS A 184 -18.73 -9.04 9.94
CA LYS A 184 -17.47 -8.93 9.19
C LYS A 184 -16.29 -8.76 10.15
N GLU A 185 -15.18 -9.37 9.79
CA GLU A 185 -13.89 -9.12 10.43
C GLU A 185 -13.18 -7.97 9.73
N LEU A 186 -12.61 -7.04 10.49
CA LEU A 186 -11.76 -5.99 9.95
C LEU A 186 -10.30 -6.40 10.06
N ALA A 187 -9.63 -6.57 8.91
CA ALA A 187 -8.18 -6.77 8.89
C ALA A 187 -7.45 -5.52 9.44
N GLY A 188 -6.28 -5.71 10.05
CA GLY A 188 -5.53 -4.62 10.69
C GLY A 188 -5.24 -3.44 9.75
N LYS A 189 -4.87 -3.72 8.49
CA LYS A 189 -4.69 -2.69 7.45
C LYS A 189 -5.98 -1.90 7.18
N THR A 190 -7.11 -2.59 7.06
CA THR A 190 -8.43 -1.95 6.82
C THR A 190 -8.86 -1.10 8.01
N ALA A 191 -8.69 -1.60 9.23
CA ALA A 191 -8.96 -0.83 10.45
C ALA A 191 -8.07 0.42 10.52
N TYR A 192 -6.78 0.29 10.22
CA TYR A 192 -5.85 1.41 10.18
C TYR A 192 -6.22 2.46 9.13
N GLU A 193 -6.59 2.04 7.91
CA GLU A 193 -7.03 2.96 6.85
C GLU A 193 -8.32 3.69 7.22
N ALA A 194 -9.26 3.04 7.91
CA ALA A 194 -10.45 3.69 8.42
C ALA A 194 -10.10 4.71 9.53
N LEU A 195 -9.25 4.33 10.50
CA LEU A 195 -8.86 5.20 11.61
C LEU A 195 -8.00 6.40 11.16
N THR A 196 -7.26 6.26 10.07
CA THR A 196 -6.46 7.34 9.47
C THR A 196 -7.24 8.18 8.45
N ALA A 197 -8.50 7.84 8.18
CA ALA A 197 -9.36 8.61 7.30
C ALA A 197 -9.58 10.03 7.85
N ARG A 198 -9.70 10.99 6.94
CA ARG A 198 -10.27 12.30 7.27
C ARG A 198 -11.67 12.10 7.85
N PRO A 199 -12.11 12.93 8.83
CA PRO A 199 -13.44 12.86 9.39
C PRO A 199 -14.55 12.68 8.33
N GLU A 200 -14.56 13.54 7.31
CA GLU A 200 -15.53 13.56 6.21
C GLU A 200 -15.39 12.38 5.23
N CYS A 201 -14.37 11.53 5.39
CA CYS A 201 -14.14 10.33 4.57
C CYS A 201 -14.35 9.03 5.36
N ARG A 202 -14.65 9.10 6.66
CA ARG A 202 -14.80 7.92 7.52
C ARG A 202 -15.91 6.99 7.05
N GLU A 203 -17.07 7.52 6.70
CA GLU A 203 -18.17 6.70 6.19
C GLU A 203 -17.83 6.00 4.87
N LEU A 204 -17.16 6.70 3.96
CA LEU A 204 -16.68 6.11 2.70
C LEU A 204 -15.76 4.92 2.97
N ARG A 205 -14.84 5.07 3.94
CA ARG A 205 -13.91 4.00 4.35
C ARG A 205 -14.61 2.83 5.03
N ILE A 206 -15.62 3.11 5.86
CA ILE A 206 -16.44 2.08 6.50
C ILE A 206 -17.21 1.28 5.45
N SER A 207 -17.92 1.96 4.56
CA SER A 207 -18.72 1.34 3.50
C SER A 207 -17.84 0.43 2.64
N SER A 208 -16.68 0.92 2.22
CA SER A 208 -15.71 0.16 1.42
C SER A 208 -15.11 -1.02 2.20
N ALA A 209 -14.75 -0.83 3.47
CA ALA A 209 -14.28 -1.91 4.35
C ALA A 209 -15.31 -3.05 4.46
N PHE A 210 -16.59 -2.73 4.34
CA PHE A 210 -17.68 -3.68 4.31
C PHE A 210 -18.19 -4.00 2.91
N GLY A 211 -17.33 -3.90 1.90
CA GLY A 211 -17.58 -4.41 0.55
C GLY A 211 -18.51 -3.56 -0.31
N ASN A 212 -18.92 -2.37 0.15
CA ASN A 212 -19.61 -1.39 -0.67
C ASN A 212 -18.64 -0.26 -1.04
N SER A 213 -17.99 -0.43 -2.19
CA SER A 213 -16.99 0.53 -2.66
C SER A 213 -17.56 1.58 -3.62
N ASP A 214 -18.86 1.56 -3.93
CA ASP A 214 -19.45 2.41 -4.99
C ASP A 214 -19.18 3.90 -4.75
N ALA A 215 -19.43 4.38 -3.52
CA ALA A 215 -19.17 5.77 -3.15
C ALA A 215 -17.67 6.13 -3.13
N LEU A 216 -16.81 5.18 -2.75
CA LEU A 216 -15.36 5.38 -2.81
C LEU A 216 -14.88 5.48 -4.27
N MET A 217 -15.45 4.65 -5.14
CA MET A 217 -15.14 4.68 -6.57
C MET A 217 -15.65 5.95 -7.23
N GLU A 218 -16.81 6.48 -6.84
CA GLU A 218 -17.29 7.78 -7.32
C GLU A 218 -16.31 8.90 -6.97
N VAL A 219 -15.77 8.90 -5.75
CA VAL A 219 -14.71 9.85 -5.35
C VAL A 219 -13.47 9.69 -6.22
N PHE A 220 -13.04 8.46 -6.50
CA PHE A 220 -11.91 8.22 -7.40
C PHE A 220 -12.19 8.64 -8.84
N HIS A 221 -13.39 8.41 -9.35
CA HIS A 221 -13.79 8.82 -10.69
C HIS A 221 -13.76 10.35 -10.81
N LYS A 222 -14.42 11.04 -9.87
CA LYS A 222 -14.49 12.51 -9.84
C LYS A 222 -13.12 13.17 -9.76
N ASN A 223 -12.15 12.51 -9.12
CA ASN A 223 -10.81 13.03 -8.90
C ASN A 223 -9.73 12.32 -9.74
N GLY A 224 -10.11 11.46 -10.68
CA GLY A 224 -9.19 10.48 -11.29
C GLY A 224 -7.99 11.11 -11.99
N GLU A 225 -8.22 12.19 -12.75
CA GLU A 225 -7.16 12.94 -13.41
C GLU A 225 -6.20 13.58 -12.39
N ALA A 226 -6.73 14.21 -11.34
CA ALA A 226 -5.95 14.86 -10.30
C ALA A 226 -5.14 13.83 -9.48
N ILE A 227 -5.73 12.68 -9.16
CA ILE A 227 -5.04 11.57 -8.47
C ILE A 227 -3.89 11.04 -9.33
N ARG A 228 -4.13 10.82 -10.64
CA ARG A 228 -3.10 10.35 -11.57
C ARG A 228 -1.96 11.37 -11.67
N LYS A 229 -2.30 12.65 -11.87
CA LYS A 229 -1.32 13.73 -11.94
C LYS A 229 -0.49 13.84 -10.66
N PHE A 230 -1.12 13.74 -9.49
CA PHE A 230 -0.43 13.78 -8.21
C PHE A 230 0.64 12.69 -8.10
N LYS A 231 0.35 11.48 -8.59
CA LYS A 231 1.28 10.33 -8.62
C LYS A 231 2.42 10.51 -9.62
N GLU A 232 2.14 11.09 -10.79
CA GLU A 232 3.19 11.43 -11.77
C GLU A 232 4.14 12.50 -11.22
N ASP A 233 3.59 13.45 -10.47
CA ASP A 233 4.31 14.56 -9.84
C ASP A 233 5.15 14.10 -8.62
N THR A 234 4.76 13.05 -7.89
CA THR A 234 5.57 12.47 -6.80
C THR A 234 6.78 11.69 -7.32
N ALA A 235 6.74 11.14 -8.53
CA ALA A 235 7.77 10.26 -9.06
C ALA A 235 9.09 10.93 -9.52
N SER A 236 9.23 12.27 -9.52
CA SER A 236 10.30 12.89 -10.34
C SER A 236 11.08 14.12 -9.84
N LYS A 237 10.80 14.81 -8.72
CA LYS A 237 11.36 16.18 -8.53
C LYS A 237 11.89 16.67 -7.17
N VAL A 238 11.72 15.96 -6.06
CA VAL A 238 12.17 16.48 -4.75
C VAL A 238 13.64 16.08 -4.43
N THR A 239 14.21 15.15 -5.20
CA THR A 239 15.39 14.32 -4.86
C THR A 239 16.76 15.01 -4.80
N ALA A 240 16.86 16.34 -4.96
CA ALA A 240 18.15 17.03 -5.05
C ALA A 240 18.30 18.21 -4.07
N VAL A 241 17.87 18.03 -2.82
CA VAL A 241 18.21 18.97 -1.75
C VAL A 241 19.54 18.53 -1.11
N ASP A 242 20.59 19.32 -1.28
CA ASP A 242 21.91 19.01 -0.70
C ASP A 242 21.82 18.81 0.82
N GLY A 243 22.53 17.80 1.35
CA GLY A 243 22.47 17.41 2.76
C GLY A 243 21.19 16.69 3.21
N VAL A 244 20.33 16.27 2.28
CA VAL A 244 19.11 15.49 2.55
C VAL A 244 19.17 14.13 1.86
N GLU A 245 18.95 13.05 2.61
CA GLU A 245 18.87 11.70 2.07
C GLU A 245 17.42 11.38 1.69
N TYR A 246 17.18 11.01 0.43
CA TYR A 246 15.90 10.51 -0.04
C TYR A 246 15.83 8.99 0.07
N VAL A 247 14.72 8.47 0.63
CA VAL A 247 14.46 7.02 0.71
C VAL A 247 13.14 6.69 0.01
N PRO A 248 13.15 6.01 -1.15
CA PRO A 248 11.92 5.69 -1.85
C PRO A 248 11.11 4.61 -1.12
N GLY A 249 9.79 4.78 -1.03
CA GLY A 249 8.89 3.83 -0.39
C GLY A 249 7.43 4.03 -0.79
N ALA A 250 6.49 3.46 -0.01
CA ALA A 250 5.06 3.77 -0.14
C ALA A 250 4.75 5.26 0.19
N TRP A 251 5.71 5.91 0.81
CA TRP A 251 5.80 7.34 1.07
C TRP A 251 7.12 7.84 0.53
N ASP A 252 7.16 9.10 0.11
CA ASP A 252 8.41 9.78 -0.17
C ASP A 252 9.04 10.20 1.14
N HIS A 253 10.18 9.60 1.50
CA HIS A 253 10.88 9.87 2.74
C HIS A 253 12.09 10.77 2.51
N TYR A 254 12.26 11.80 3.34
CA TYR A 254 13.43 12.66 3.34
C TYR A 254 14.02 12.72 4.75
N LYS A 255 15.25 12.25 4.90
CA LYS A 255 16.01 12.28 6.15
C LYS A 255 16.90 13.52 6.16
N ILE A 256 16.76 14.35 7.19
CA ILE A 256 17.42 15.65 7.32
C ILE A 256 18.19 15.61 8.64
N GLN A 257 19.52 15.59 8.56
CA GLN A 257 20.40 15.43 9.74
C GLN A 257 19.92 14.29 10.67
N TYR A 258 19.40 13.23 10.05
CA TYR A 258 18.76 12.13 10.75
C TYR A 258 19.81 11.27 11.44
N GLU A 259 19.59 10.97 12.71
CA GLU A 259 20.47 10.10 13.47
C GLU A 259 19.71 8.84 13.81
N GLN A 260 20.14 7.73 13.22
CA GLN A 260 19.63 6.41 13.54
C GLN A 260 20.15 6.04 14.94
N ARG A 261 19.29 6.23 15.94
CA ARG A 261 19.54 5.80 17.31
C ARG A 261 18.46 4.80 17.70
N GLU A 262 18.84 3.77 18.46
CA GLU A 262 17.86 3.03 19.23
C GLU A 262 17.23 4.01 20.23
N ARG A 263 15.92 4.15 20.14
CA ARG A 263 15.13 5.01 21.03
C ARG A 263 13.96 4.18 21.51
N GLU A 264 13.52 4.38 22.73
CA GLU A 264 12.31 3.76 23.25
C GLU A 264 11.07 4.33 22.53
N GLU A 265 11.12 5.62 22.19
CA GLU A 265 10.03 6.35 21.56
C GLU A 265 10.42 6.97 20.21
N THR A 266 9.44 7.36 19.42
CA THR A 266 9.61 8.20 18.23
C THR A 266 8.52 9.25 18.17
N HIS A 267 8.90 10.51 18.37
CA HIS A 267 7.97 11.62 18.34
C HIS A 267 7.60 11.97 16.90
N LYS A 268 6.32 12.24 16.69
CA LYS A 268 5.75 12.51 15.37
C LYS A 268 4.92 13.79 15.34
N GLY A 269 4.95 14.45 14.19
CA GLY A 269 4.06 15.54 13.83
C GLY A 269 3.26 15.20 12.58
N TYR A 270 1.99 15.59 12.54
CA TYR A 270 1.10 15.37 11.40
C TYR A 270 0.49 16.69 10.99
N ILE A 271 0.50 16.99 9.68
CA ILE A 271 -0.16 18.16 9.12
C ILE A 271 -1.09 17.68 7.99
N THR A 272 -2.35 18.07 8.10
CA THR A 272 -3.41 17.77 7.14
C THR A 272 -3.64 18.98 6.25
N ILE A 273 -3.47 18.84 4.94
CA ILE A 273 -3.81 19.89 3.96
C ILE A 273 -5.28 19.75 3.59
N ASN A 274 -5.96 20.86 3.29
CA ASN A 274 -7.34 20.86 2.84
C ASN A 274 -7.53 19.96 1.61
N LYS A 275 -8.61 19.16 1.60
CA LYS A 275 -8.90 18.16 0.57
C LYS A 275 -9.06 18.75 -0.84
N ASP A 276 -9.50 20.01 -0.94
CA ASP A 276 -9.73 20.67 -2.22
C ASP A 276 -8.42 21.17 -2.85
N GLN A 277 -7.36 21.29 -2.06
CA GLN A 277 -6.04 21.79 -2.48
C GLN A 277 -4.98 20.68 -2.55
N ILE A 278 -5.12 19.57 -1.80
CA ILE A 278 -4.08 18.54 -1.69
C ILE A 278 -3.69 17.91 -3.03
N LEU A 279 -4.63 17.73 -3.96
CA LEU A 279 -4.31 17.09 -5.25
C LEU A 279 -3.79 18.06 -6.32
N THR A 280 -4.06 19.35 -6.17
CA THR A 280 -3.86 20.35 -7.22
C THR A 280 -2.77 21.37 -6.88
N GLU A 281 -2.64 21.73 -5.61
CA GLU A 281 -1.77 22.80 -5.13
C GLU A 281 -0.61 22.29 -4.26
N PHE A 282 -0.70 21.08 -3.70
CA PHE A 282 0.43 20.44 -3.00
C PHE A 282 1.42 19.80 -4.00
N THR A 283 2.06 20.67 -4.78
CA THR A 283 2.92 20.31 -5.90
C THR A 283 4.31 19.83 -5.45
N PRO A 284 5.12 19.27 -6.37
CA PRO A 284 6.52 18.91 -6.07
C PRO A 284 7.36 20.09 -5.60
N ASP A 285 7.10 21.30 -6.11
CA ASP A 285 7.84 22.51 -5.74
C ASP A 285 7.55 22.90 -4.29
N VAL A 286 6.30 22.76 -3.83
CA VAL A 286 5.94 22.96 -2.42
C VAL A 286 6.65 21.94 -1.54
N ARG A 287 6.65 20.66 -1.92
CA ARG A 287 7.38 19.60 -1.19
C ARG A 287 8.88 19.88 -1.14
N HIS A 288 9.47 20.33 -2.24
CA HIS A 288 10.87 20.72 -2.33
C HIS A 288 11.18 21.88 -1.38
N GLU A 289 10.36 22.94 -1.38
CA GLU A 289 10.55 24.09 -0.50
C GLU A 289 10.40 23.69 0.98
N ILE A 290 9.46 22.81 1.32
CA ILE A 290 9.35 22.25 2.68
C ILE A 290 10.65 21.55 3.09
N VAL A 291 11.14 20.61 2.29
CA VAL A 291 12.36 19.84 2.60
C VAL A 291 13.57 20.76 2.74
N LYS A 292 13.70 21.73 1.85
CA LYS A 292 14.75 22.75 1.88
C LYS A 292 14.69 23.61 3.15
N LYS A 293 13.52 24.17 3.49
CA LYS A 293 13.36 24.99 4.70
C LYS A 293 13.54 24.18 5.99
N LEU A 294 13.14 22.91 6.01
CA LEU A 294 13.41 22.02 7.14
C LEU A 294 14.91 21.86 7.36
N ARG A 295 15.67 21.58 6.31
CA ARG A 295 17.13 21.52 6.38
C ARG A 295 17.74 22.84 6.85
N ASP A 296 17.38 23.94 6.20
CA ASP A 296 17.96 25.26 6.49
C ASP A 296 17.59 25.76 7.90
N GLY A 297 16.41 25.36 8.39
CA GLY A 297 15.94 25.64 9.73
C GLY A 297 16.52 24.72 10.81
N GLY A 298 17.40 23.77 10.47
CA GLY A 298 18.00 22.86 11.44
C GLY A 298 17.04 21.82 12.03
N TYR A 299 16.03 21.39 11.26
CA TYR A 299 15.24 20.22 11.59
C TYR A 299 16.12 18.97 11.57
N ARG A 300 15.99 18.12 12.60
CA ARG A 300 16.72 16.85 12.72
C ARG A 300 15.74 15.71 12.81
N GLY A 301 15.56 14.96 11.73
CA GLY A 301 14.49 13.99 11.64
C GLY A 301 14.22 13.47 10.23
N GLN A 302 13.00 12.98 10.03
CA GLN A 302 12.51 12.53 8.74
C GLN A 302 11.16 13.18 8.44
N VAL A 303 10.98 13.70 7.23
CA VAL A 303 9.67 14.12 6.72
C VAL A 303 9.18 13.14 5.65
N LYS A 304 7.87 12.88 5.62
CA LYS A 304 7.23 11.96 4.69
C LYS A 304 6.04 12.62 3.99
N PHE A 305 5.90 12.36 2.69
CA PHE A 305 4.75 12.77 1.88
C PHE A 305 4.09 11.55 1.20
N PRO A 306 2.77 11.56 1.00
CA PRO A 306 2.08 10.49 0.31
C PRO A 306 2.53 10.46 -1.15
N VAL A 307 2.77 9.25 -1.68
CA VAL A 307 3.05 9.04 -3.11
C VAL A 307 1.75 8.94 -3.91
N LEU A 308 0.71 8.34 -3.30
CA LEU A 308 -0.59 8.10 -3.93
C LEU A 308 -1.57 9.24 -3.66
N GLY A 309 -2.18 9.78 -4.72
CA GLY A 309 -3.20 10.83 -4.62
C GLY A 309 -4.45 10.36 -3.86
N SER A 310 -4.86 9.09 -4.06
CA SER A 310 -5.96 8.47 -3.31
C SER A 310 -5.73 8.51 -1.79
N ARG A 311 -4.51 8.22 -1.34
CA ARG A 311 -4.14 8.33 0.08
C ARG A 311 -4.15 9.78 0.55
N ALA A 312 -3.55 10.70 -0.22
CA ALA A 312 -3.48 12.12 0.11
C ALA A 312 -4.88 12.76 0.26
N LEU A 313 -5.81 12.33 -0.59
CA LEU A 313 -7.19 12.78 -0.56
C LEU A 313 -7.95 12.24 0.66
N LEU A 314 -7.82 10.95 0.97
CA LEU A 314 -8.68 10.29 1.95
C LEU A 314 -8.17 10.29 3.39
N SER A 315 -6.87 10.51 3.60
CA SER A 315 -6.22 10.34 4.91
C SER A 315 -5.80 11.69 5.49
N TYR A 316 -5.77 11.81 6.82
CA TYR A 316 -5.36 13.07 7.47
C TYR A 316 -3.84 13.26 7.48
N ASP A 317 -3.05 12.20 7.31
CA ASP A 317 -1.59 12.20 7.51
C ASP A 317 -0.81 12.70 6.28
N ASN A 318 -1.15 13.87 5.72
CA ASN A 318 -0.56 14.33 4.45
C ASN A 318 0.92 14.71 4.54
N ILE A 319 1.36 15.26 5.68
CA ILE A 319 2.78 15.50 5.96
C ILE A 319 3.08 14.87 7.32
N VAL A 320 4.03 13.94 7.35
CA VAL A 320 4.42 13.23 8.58
C VAL A 320 5.87 13.55 8.92
N LEU A 321 6.09 14.14 10.09
CA LEU A 321 7.41 14.47 10.64
C LEU A 321 7.76 13.44 11.71
N HIS A 322 8.97 12.91 11.68
CA HIS A 322 9.55 12.06 12.73
C HIS A 322 10.77 12.81 13.28
N GLY A 323 10.62 13.44 14.43
CA GLY A 323 11.72 14.20 15.04
C GLY A 323 12.72 13.28 15.74
N ASN A 324 13.96 13.74 15.84
CA ASN A 324 14.93 13.07 16.69
C ASN A 324 14.54 13.16 18.17
N GLU A 325 14.06 14.33 18.55
CA GLU A 325 13.48 14.67 19.85
C GLU A 325 12.14 15.39 19.62
N LEU A 326 11.36 15.58 20.70
CA LEU A 326 10.10 16.34 20.62
C LEU A 326 10.32 17.77 20.10
N ALA A 327 11.41 18.42 20.52
CA ALA A 327 11.76 19.78 20.07
C ALA A 327 12.01 19.86 18.55
N ASP A 328 12.52 18.77 17.94
CA ASP A 328 12.69 18.72 16.49
C ASP A 328 11.34 18.58 15.77
N VAL A 329 10.38 17.85 16.35
CA VAL A 329 9.01 17.80 15.83
C VAL A 329 8.37 19.18 15.85
N ASP A 330 8.47 19.90 16.98
CA ASP A 330 7.90 21.24 17.12
C ASP A 330 8.48 22.22 16.11
N ARG A 331 9.81 22.21 15.96
CA ARG A 331 10.51 22.99 14.94
C ARG A 331 10.05 22.62 13.52
N GLY A 332 9.94 21.33 13.23
CA GLY A 332 9.50 20.85 11.93
C GLY A 332 8.08 21.30 11.61
N ILE A 333 7.16 21.23 12.58
CA ILE A 333 5.77 21.69 12.43
C ILE A 333 5.76 23.19 12.11
N GLU A 334 6.46 24.02 12.88
CA GLU A 334 6.53 25.46 12.67
C GLU A 334 7.03 25.80 11.27
N ILE A 335 8.14 25.17 10.84
CA ILE A 335 8.72 25.39 9.52
C ILE A 335 7.72 25.01 8.41
N VAL A 336 7.08 23.84 8.50
CA VAL A 336 6.11 23.39 7.49
C VAL A 336 4.92 24.34 7.44
N GLN A 337 4.36 24.73 8.58
CA GLN A 337 3.23 25.67 8.62
C GLN A 337 3.60 27.01 7.98
N ASN A 338 4.80 27.53 8.22
CA ASN A 338 5.27 28.76 7.59
C ASN A 338 5.33 28.62 6.06
N VAL A 339 5.85 27.51 5.54
CA VAL A 339 5.86 27.25 4.09
C VAL A 339 4.44 27.19 3.53
N LEU A 340 3.54 26.43 4.17
CA LEU A 340 2.15 26.29 3.72
C LEU A 340 1.41 27.63 3.73
N ASN A 341 1.62 28.47 4.75
CA ASN A 341 1.06 29.81 4.83
C ASN A 341 1.61 30.75 3.73
N GLU A 342 2.91 30.69 3.45
CA GLU A 342 3.55 31.47 2.37
C GLU A 342 2.95 31.12 1.00
N VAL A 343 2.67 29.84 0.75
CA VAL A 343 2.05 29.37 -0.51
C VAL A 343 0.51 29.35 -0.48
N ARG A 344 -0.10 29.81 0.62
CA ARG A 344 -1.57 29.87 0.81
C ARG A 344 -2.29 28.52 0.71
N LEU A 345 -1.63 27.46 1.14
CA LEU A 345 -2.25 26.15 1.31
C LEU A 345 -2.98 26.08 2.65
N ASN A 346 -4.30 25.93 2.62
CA ASN A 346 -5.07 25.76 3.85
C ASN A 346 -4.76 24.41 4.47
N HIS A 347 -4.55 24.40 5.78
CA HIS A 347 -4.23 23.19 6.53
C HIS A 347 -4.93 23.21 7.89
N GLU A 348 -5.19 22.03 8.44
CA GLU A 348 -5.69 21.88 9.80
C GLU A 348 -4.62 22.27 10.83
N ALA A 349 -5.05 22.38 12.09
CA ALA A 349 -4.12 22.46 13.20
C ALA A 349 -3.24 21.18 13.25
N PRO A 350 -1.92 21.31 13.45
CA PRO A 350 -1.01 20.18 13.46
C PRO A 350 -1.29 19.27 14.67
N ARG A 351 -1.11 17.97 14.48
CA ARG A 351 -1.26 16.96 15.54
C ARG A 351 0.10 16.38 15.91
N ARG A 352 0.26 15.99 17.17
CA ARG A 352 1.46 15.29 17.66
C ARG A 352 1.13 13.85 17.98
N GLY A 353 2.11 12.97 17.86
CA GLY A 353 2.00 11.58 18.27
C GLY A 353 3.34 11.03 18.74
N VAL A 354 3.29 9.85 19.34
CA VAL A 354 4.47 9.10 19.77
C VAL A 354 4.27 7.65 19.33
N ASP A 355 5.26 7.09 18.66
CA ASP A 355 5.38 5.64 18.52
C ASP A 355 6.18 5.12 19.70
N ALA A 356 5.67 4.08 20.34
CA ALA A 356 6.36 3.39 21.43
C ALA A 356 6.61 1.94 21.02
N ALA A 357 7.59 1.30 21.65
CA ALA A 357 7.81 -0.13 21.50
C ALA A 357 6.54 -0.90 21.90
N GLY A 358 6.11 -1.81 21.02
CA GLY A 358 5.12 -2.82 21.33
C GLY A 358 5.74 -3.97 22.14
N VAL A 359 4.90 -4.96 22.48
CA VAL A 359 5.31 -6.16 23.24
C VAL A 359 6.37 -6.99 22.49
N ASP A 360 6.39 -6.90 21.15
CA ASP A 360 7.38 -7.53 20.28
C ASP A 360 8.65 -6.70 20.07
N GLY A 361 8.79 -5.57 20.78
CA GLY A 361 9.89 -4.61 20.62
C GLY A 361 9.79 -3.74 19.36
N LYS A 362 8.79 -3.96 18.49
CA LYS A 362 8.61 -3.13 17.29
C LYS A 362 7.86 -1.86 17.65
N LYS A 363 8.34 -0.73 17.13
CA LYS A 363 7.65 0.54 17.32
C LYS A 363 6.37 0.55 16.50
N THR A 364 5.26 0.75 17.20
CA THR A 364 3.94 0.85 16.59
C THR A 364 3.34 2.21 16.95
N SER A 365 2.64 2.81 15.99
CA SER A 365 1.94 4.06 16.26
C SER A 365 0.74 3.81 17.15
N TYR A 366 0.33 4.81 17.93
CA TYR A 366 -0.88 4.74 18.73
C TYR A 366 -2.11 4.32 17.90
N THR A 367 -2.27 4.88 16.70
CA THR A 367 -3.35 4.51 15.78
C THR A 367 -3.25 3.05 15.31
N ASP A 368 -2.04 2.54 15.08
CA ASP A 368 -1.83 1.13 14.71
C ASP A 368 -2.19 0.18 15.86
N ARG A 369 -1.82 0.52 17.09
CA ARG A 369 -2.22 -0.24 18.29
C ARG A 369 -3.74 -0.27 18.45
N ILE A 370 -4.42 0.85 18.23
CA ILE A 370 -5.89 0.90 18.19
C ILE A 370 -6.42 0.02 17.06
N ALA A 371 -5.86 0.07 15.85
CA ALA A 371 -6.29 -0.74 14.71
C ALA A 371 -6.20 -2.24 15.02
N GLN A 372 -5.12 -2.67 15.68
CA GLN A 372 -4.95 -4.05 16.14
C GLN A 372 -6.02 -4.43 17.18
N LEU A 373 -6.32 -3.56 18.15
CA LEU A 373 -7.39 -3.79 19.12
C LEU A 373 -8.78 -3.85 18.46
N VAL A 374 -9.06 -3.01 17.46
CA VAL A 374 -10.30 -3.06 16.68
C VAL A 374 -10.42 -4.40 15.95
N THR A 375 -9.35 -4.86 15.31
CA THR A 375 -9.32 -6.18 14.66
C THR A 375 -9.59 -7.29 15.66
N GLN A 376 -8.92 -7.28 16.82
CA GLN A 376 -9.13 -8.29 17.87
C GLN A 376 -10.57 -8.26 18.40
N ALA A 377 -11.08 -7.08 18.76
CA ALA A 377 -12.43 -6.91 19.28
C ALA A 377 -13.50 -7.27 18.25
N SER A 378 -13.24 -7.14 16.94
CA SER A 378 -14.15 -7.60 15.89
C SER A 378 -14.29 -9.13 15.84
N LYS A 379 -13.28 -9.86 16.34
CA LYS A 379 -13.25 -11.34 16.40
C LYS A 379 -13.74 -11.88 17.74
N ASP A 380 -13.42 -11.18 18.82
CA ASP A 380 -13.75 -11.59 20.18
C ASP A 380 -14.65 -10.55 20.85
N PRO A 381 -15.95 -10.83 21.00
CA PRO A 381 -16.90 -9.94 21.66
C PRO A 381 -16.61 -9.69 23.15
N SER A 382 -15.78 -10.52 23.79
CA SER A 382 -15.43 -10.36 25.21
C SER A 382 -14.41 -9.24 25.46
N ILE A 383 -13.73 -8.76 24.41
CA ILE A 383 -12.79 -7.65 24.52
C ILE A 383 -13.57 -6.34 24.71
N ASP A 384 -13.38 -5.72 25.87
CA ASP A 384 -13.82 -4.36 26.17
C ASP A 384 -12.84 -3.36 25.53
N LEU A 385 -13.13 -2.99 24.29
CA LEU A 385 -12.28 -2.12 23.49
C LEU A 385 -12.08 -0.72 24.12
N GLU A 386 -13.09 -0.19 24.80
CA GLU A 386 -12.97 1.13 25.45
C GLU A 386 -11.96 1.07 26.61
N THR A 387 -12.05 0.03 27.42
CA THR A 387 -11.09 -0.22 28.51
C THR A 387 -9.68 -0.46 27.97
N GLU A 388 -9.51 -1.27 26.91
CA GLU A 388 -8.18 -1.53 26.34
C GLU A 388 -7.57 -0.26 25.70
N ILE A 389 -8.35 0.55 24.99
CA ILE A 389 -7.89 1.84 24.45
C ILE A 389 -7.46 2.77 25.57
N LYS A 390 -8.22 2.83 26.68
CA LYS A 390 -7.85 3.64 27.84
C LYS A 390 -6.51 3.18 28.44
N ARG A 391 -6.30 1.86 28.58
CA ARG A 391 -5.03 1.31 29.04
C ARG A 391 -3.85 1.67 28.15
N LEU A 392 -4.04 1.82 26.84
CA LEU A 392 -2.97 2.28 25.93
C LEU A 392 -2.42 3.66 26.30
N LYS A 393 -3.23 4.52 26.91
CA LYS A 393 -2.82 5.86 27.36
C LYS A 393 -2.13 5.86 28.72
N GLU A 394 -2.31 4.80 29.50
CA GLU A 394 -1.70 4.68 30.83
C GLU A 394 -0.22 4.24 30.67
N PRO A 395 0.72 4.89 31.37
CA PRO A 395 2.11 4.46 31.38
C PRO A 395 2.19 3.03 31.92
N GLU A 396 3.09 2.20 31.37
CA GLU A 396 3.12 0.75 31.67
C GLU A 396 3.25 0.44 33.16
N HIS A 397 3.89 1.31 33.93
CA HIS A 397 4.05 1.18 35.39
C HIS A 397 2.77 1.40 36.20
N ALA A 398 1.66 1.81 35.57
CA ALA A 398 0.37 2.04 36.21
C ALA A 398 -0.64 0.90 35.98
N ARG A 399 -0.25 -0.18 35.28
CA ARG A 399 -1.14 -1.26 34.82
C ARG A 399 -1.22 -2.48 35.77
N GLU A 400 -0.88 -2.32 37.04
CA GLU A 400 -0.94 -3.40 38.07
C GLU A 400 -2.32 -3.56 38.71
#